data_AF-A0A1M5LFL0-F1
#
_entry.id   AF-A0A1M5LFL0-F1
#
_cell.length_a   1.000
_cell.length_b   1.000
_cell.length_c   1.000
_cell.angle_alpha   90.00
_cell.angle_beta   90.00
_cell.angle_gamma   90.00
#
_symmetry.space_group_name_H-M   'P 1'
#
loop_
_entity.id
_entity.type
_entity.pdbx_description
1 polymer ?
#
loop_
_entity_poly.entity_id
_entity_poly.type
_entity_poly.pdbx_seq_one_letter_code
_entity_poly.pdbx_strand_id
1 'polypeptide(L)'
;MSNFNITLTLDSKVHAVEFCRLENVTFEPHIASFNFKNGKWVADHKNFPVSIDNILDLMIIVRGNPGTTCELTVKADQGVIKKFAPYFPFAPNGHTFFKQNIQLP
;
A
#
# COMPACT_ATOMS: atom_id res chain seq x y z
N MET A 1 -19.46 9.46 5.15
CA MET A 1 -18.04 9.35 4.77
C MET A 1 -17.23 9.70 5.99
N SER A 2 -16.34 8.79 6.38
CA SER A 2 -15.40 8.97 7.49
C SER A 2 -14.05 9.37 6.92
N ASN A 3 -13.22 10.06 7.69
CA ASN A 3 -11.88 10.46 7.27
C ASN A 3 -10.84 9.87 8.21
N PHE A 4 -9.82 9.22 7.64
CA PHE A 4 -8.73 8.59 8.39
C PHE A 4 -7.39 9.13 7.92
N ASN A 5 -6.42 9.26 8.82
CA ASN A 5 -5.03 9.42 8.41
C ASN A 5 -4.47 8.03 8.07
N ILE A 6 -3.96 7.84 6.86
CA ILE A 6 -3.47 6.54 6.41
C ILE A 6 -2.00 6.66 6.04
N THR A 7 -1.18 5.76 6.57
CA THR A 7 0.20 5.57 6.12
C THR A 7 0.35 4.18 5.54
N LEU A 8 0.82 4.10 4.30
CA LEU A 8 1.20 2.85 3.63
C LEU A 8 2.72 2.73 3.67
N THR A 9 3.23 1.56 4.01
CA THR A 9 4.68 1.30 4.02
C THR A 9 4.98 -0.04 3.36
N LEU A 10 5.86 -0.04 2.37
CA LEU A 10 6.42 -1.23 1.76
C LEU A 10 7.87 -1.41 2.21
N ASP A 11 8.28 -2.66 2.43
CA ASP A 11 9.64 -2.97 2.87
C ASP A 11 10.74 -2.64 1.85
N SER A 12 12.00 -2.83 2.27
CA SER A 12 13.20 -2.53 1.47
C SER A 12 13.42 -3.46 0.29
N LYS A 13 12.68 -4.57 0.17
CA LYS A 13 12.82 -5.53 -0.93
C LYS A 13 12.05 -5.07 -2.17
N VAL A 14 11.19 -4.06 -2.03
CA VAL A 14 10.54 -3.39 -3.15
C VAL A 14 11.50 -2.38 -3.78
N HIS A 15 11.77 -2.56 -5.06
CA HIS A 15 12.60 -1.68 -5.87
C HIS A 15 11.81 -0.50 -6.45
N ALA A 16 10.55 -0.73 -6.81
CA ALA A 16 9.69 0.28 -7.40
C ALA A 16 8.22 0.00 -7.08
N VAL A 17 7.42 1.06 -7.01
CA VAL A 17 5.97 1.02 -6.97
C VAL A 17 5.46 1.47 -8.33
N GLU A 18 4.72 0.61 -9.02
CA GLU A 18 4.25 0.86 -10.39
C GLU A 18 2.80 1.38 -10.39
N PHE A 19 1.97 0.93 -9.45
CA PHE A 19 0.57 1.32 -9.37
C PHE A 19 0.04 1.23 -7.93
N CYS A 20 -0.78 2.20 -7.54
CA CYS A 20 -1.54 2.17 -6.30
C CYS A 20 -2.95 2.70 -6.54
N ARG A 21 -3.96 1.91 -6.19
CA ARG A 21 -5.37 2.33 -6.16
C ARG A 21 -5.90 2.16 -4.76
N LEU A 22 -6.49 3.23 -4.26
CA LEU A 22 -7.30 3.26 -3.05
C LEU A 22 -8.75 3.55 -3.47
N GLU A 23 -9.75 3.28 -2.63
CA GLU A 23 -11.17 3.54 -2.93
C GLU A 23 -11.40 4.81 -3.76
N ASN A 24 -12.09 4.68 -4.90
CA ASN A 24 -12.51 5.75 -5.81
C ASN A 24 -11.42 6.78 -6.23
N VAL A 25 -10.15 6.51 -5.93
CA VAL A 25 -9.01 7.38 -6.25
C VAL A 25 -7.92 6.52 -6.90
N THR A 26 -7.62 6.84 -8.16
CA THR A 26 -6.44 6.30 -8.81
C THR A 26 -5.27 7.20 -8.45
N PHE A 27 -4.23 6.68 -7.80
CA PHE A 27 -2.95 7.39 -7.81
C PHE A 27 -2.36 7.16 -9.19
N GLU A 28 -2.26 8.21 -9.99
CA GLU A 28 -1.49 8.10 -11.22
C GLU A 28 -0.05 7.69 -10.87
N PRO A 29 0.59 6.79 -11.63
CA PRO A 29 1.87 6.15 -11.32
C PRO A 29 3.06 7.07 -11.05
N HIS A 30 2.91 8.38 -11.21
CA HIS A 30 3.97 9.33 -10.96
C HIS A 30 4.14 9.53 -9.45
N ILE A 31 4.98 8.70 -8.82
CA ILE A 31 5.96 8.87 -7.71
C ILE A 31 5.63 9.81 -6.52
N ALA A 32 4.79 10.83 -6.67
CA ALA A 32 4.44 11.83 -5.68
C ALA A 32 3.75 11.28 -4.42
N SER A 33 3.15 10.08 -4.46
CA SER A 33 2.51 9.48 -3.28
C SER A 33 3.47 8.67 -2.40
N PHE A 34 4.41 7.92 -2.98
CA PHE A 34 5.38 7.09 -2.23
C PHE A 34 6.78 7.69 -2.25
N ASN A 35 7.30 8.03 -1.07
CA ASN A 35 8.66 8.50 -0.87
C ASN A 35 9.52 7.40 -0.25
N PHE A 36 10.74 7.19 -0.75
CA PHE A 36 11.67 6.25 -0.13
C PHE A 36 12.34 6.89 1.09
N LYS A 37 12.06 6.39 2.29
CA LYS A 37 12.54 6.90 3.58
C LYS A 37 13.03 5.74 4.45
N ASN A 38 14.23 5.86 5.01
CA ASN A 38 14.81 4.86 5.95
C ASN A 38 14.74 3.42 5.42
N GLY A 39 15.02 3.23 4.13
CA GLY A 39 15.01 1.92 3.48
C GLY A 39 13.62 1.38 3.15
N LYS A 40 12.55 2.18 3.20
CA LYS A 40 11.17 1.75 2.92
C LYS A 40 10.47 2.74 2.01
N TRP A 41 9.53 2.27 1.19
CA TRP A 41 8.62 3.15 0.46
C TRP A 41 7.46 3.52 1.36
N VAL A 42 7.22 4.82 1.54
CA VAL A 42 6.21 5.35 2.48
C VAL A 42 5.29 6.33 1.76
N ALA A 43 3.98 6.11 1.87
CA ALA A 43 2.95 7.06 1.44
C ALA A 43 2.11 7.51 2.64
N ASP A 44 2.04 8.82 2.86
CA ASP A 44 1.30 9.43 3.96
C ASP A 44 0.10 10.21 3.40
N HIS A 45 -1.10 9.88 3.86
CA HIS A 45 -2.36 10.50 3.46
C HIS A 45 -3.07 11.06 4.68
N LYS A 46 -3.33 12.37 4.67
CA LYS A 46 -4.08 13.05 5.74
C LYS A 46 -5.54 13.18 5.35
N ASN A 47 -6.45 12.97 6.30
CA ASN A 47 -7.90 13.08 6.10
C ASN A 47 -8.40 12.31 4.86
N PHE A 48 -7.89 11.09 4.67
CA PHE A 48 -8.26 10.25 3.54
C PHE A 48 -9.73 9.84 3.67
N PRO A 49 -10.58 10.13 2.67
CA PRO A 49 -11.99 9.79 2.71
C PRO A 49 -12.17 8.30 2.53
N VAL A 50 -12.95 7.68 3.42
CA VAL A 50 -13.32 6.27 3.34
C VAL A 50 -14.85 6.19 3.25
N SER A 51 -15.30 5.18 2.53
CA SER A 51 -16.70 4.77 2.41
C SER A 51 -17.42 4.68 3.76
N ILE A 52 -18.75 4.72 3.73
CA ILE A 52 -19.59 4.82 4.95
C ILE A 52 -19.52 3.56 5.83
N ASP A 53 -19.11 2.44 5.25
CA ASP A 53 -18.82 1.16 5.88
C ASP A 53 -17.39 1.05 6.42
N ASN A 54 -16.59 2.14 6.33
CA ASN A 54 -15.20 2.21 6.80
C ASN A 54 -14.31 1.12 6.17
N ILE A 55 -14.56 0.73 4.92
CA ILE A 55 -13.74 -0.24 4.21
C ILE A 55 -12.73 0.49 3.33
N LEU A 56 -11.45 0.20 3.53
CA LEU A 56 -10.39 0.67 2.65
C LEU A 56 -10.02 -0.43 1.66
N ASP A 57 -10.38 -0.22 0.39
CA ASP A 57 -9.97 -1.07 -0.73
C ASP A 57 -8.61 -0.63 -1.29
N LEU A 58 -7.67 -1.58 -1.38
CA LEU A 58 -6.30 -1.38 -1.82
C LEU A 58 -5.93 -2.31 -2.97
N MET A 59 -5.33 -1.76 -4.02
CA MET A 59 -4.57 -2.50 -5.02
C MET A 59 -3.21 -1.84 -5.23
N ILE A 60 -2.13 -2.53 -4.91
CA ILE A 60 -0.76 -2.02 -5.09
C ILE A 60 0.04 -3.00 -5.91
N ILE A 61 0.65 -2.55 -7.01
CA ILE A 61 1.55 -3.33 -7.85
C ILE A 61 2.98 -2.83 -7.63
N VAL A 62 3.88 -3.76 -7.33
CA VAL A 62 5.27 -3.47 -6.97
C VAL A 62 6.23 -4.36 -7.74
N ARG A 63 7.48 -3.92 -7.82
CA ARG A 63 8.60 -4.69 -8.39
C ARG A 63 9.71 -4.93 -7.37
N GLY A 64 10.34 -6.08 -7.47
CA GLY A 64 11.45 -6.51 -6.62
C GLY A 64 12.20 -7.69 -7.21
N ASN A 65 12.98 -8.38 -6.38
CA ASN A 65 13.80 -9.51 -6.83
C ASN A 65 12.96 -10.78 -7.03
N PRO A 66 13.04 -11.46 -8.20
CA PRO A 66 12.33 -12.71 -8.47
C PRO A 66 12.54 -13.77 -7.38
N GLY A 67 11.47 -14.50 -7.03
CA GLY A 67 11.52 -15.58 -6.03
C GLY A 67 11.61 -15.10 -4.57
N THR A 68 11.69 -13.78 -4.33
CA THR A 68 11.62 -13.20 -2.98
C THR A 68 10.19 -12.72 -2.66
N THR A 69 9.95 -12.34 -1.41
CA THR A 69 8.68 -11.77 -0.95
C THR A 69 8.92 -10.44 -0.24
N CYS A 70 7.89 -9.60 -0.18
CA CYS A 70 7.88 -8.33 0.53
C CYS A 70 6.70 -8.26 1.52
N GLU A 71 6.59 -7.17 2.27
CA GLU A 71 5.47 -6.89 3.18
C GLU A 71 4.90 -5.49 2.92
N LEU A 72 3.57 -5.38 2.96
CA LEU A 72 2.83 -4.11 3.05
C LEU A 72 2.36 -3.93 4.49
N THR A 73 2.68 -2.79 5.08
CA THR A 73 2.10 -2.32 6.34
C THR A 73 1.13 -1.18 6.05
N VAL A 74 -0.08 -1.27 6.57
CA VAL A 74 -1.09 -0.21 6.54
C VAL A 74 -1.32 0.27 7.96
N LYS A 75 -1.12 1.57 8.19
CA LYS A 75 -1.46 2.23 9.44
C LYS A 75 -2.62 3.19 9.21
N ALA A 76 -3.67 3.10 10.02
CA ALA A 76 -4.77 4.06 10.05
C ALA A 76 -4.88 4.71 11.44
N ASP A 77 -5.00 6.03 11.44
CA ASP A 77 -4.98 6.91 12.61
C ASP A 77 -3.83 6.58 13.60
N GLN A 78 -4.03 6.81 14.89
CA GLN A 78 -2.96 6.72 15.88
C GLN A 78 -2.59 5.27 16.26
N GLY A 79 -3.22 4.22 15.71
CA GLY A 79 -2.91 2.86 16.20
C GLY A 79 -3.33 1.65 15.38
N VAL A 80 -4.18 1.76 14.36
CA VAL A 80 -4.58 0.56 13.60
C VAL A 80 -3.46 0.19 12.66
N ILE A 81 -2.75 -0.91 12.94
CA ILE A 81 -1.66 -1.40 12.09
C ILE A 81 -2.06 -2.79 11.59
N LYS A 82 -2.10 -2.96 10.27
CA LYS A 82 -2.25 -4.27 9.62
C LYS A 82 -1.08 -4.53 8.69
N LYS A 83 -0.69 -5.79 8.59
CA LYS A 83 0.41 -6.26 7.74
C LYS A 83 -0.11 -7.30 6.77
N PHE A 84 0.36 -7.22 5.53
CA PHE A 84 -0.06 -8.09 4.46
C PHE A 84 1.16 -8.62 3.72
N ALA A 85 1.12 -9.93 3.44
CA ALA A 85 1.95 -10.52 2.41
C ALA A 85 1.35 -10.18 1.03
N PRO A 86 2.18 -10.13 -0.02
CA PRO A 86 1.68 -10.05 -1.37
C PRO A 86 0.92 -11.33 -1.73
N TYR A 87 0.07 -11.26 -2.75
CA TYR A 87 -0.74 -12.40 -3.17
C TYR A 87 0.13 -13.60 -3.61
N PHE A 88 1.28 -13.31 -4.23
CA PHE A 88 2.35 -14.27 -4.51
C PHE A 88 3.72 -13.64 -4.24
N PRO A 89 4.79 -14.44 -4.10
CA PRO A 89 6.16 -13.92 -4.23
C PRO A 89 6.36 -13.16 -5.56
N PHE A 90 7.45 -12.40 -5.68
CA PHE A 90 7.79 -11.76 -6.94
C PHE A 90 7.94 -12.81 -8.05
N ALA A 91 7.16 -12.65 -9.11
CA ALA A 91 7.19 -13.50 -10.29
C ALA A 91 8.55 -13.39 -11.02
N PRO A 92 8.84 -14.24 -12.03
CA PRO A 92 10.11 -14.20 -12.77
C PRO A 92 10.43 -12.83 -13.40
N ASN A 93 9.40 -12.05 -13.76
CA ASN A 93 9.54 -10.69 -14.27
C ASN A 93 9.71 -9.63 -13.16
N GLY A 94 9.84 -10.06 -11.91
CA GLY A 94 10.03 -9.22 -10.73
C GLY A 94 8.77 -8.56 -10.17
N HIS A 95 7.57 -8.85 -10.68
CA HIS A 95 6.33 -8.19 -10.22
C HIS A 95 5.59 -9.01 -9.15
N THR A 96 4.95 -8.31 -8.23
CA THR A 96 3.85 -8.86 -7.41
C THR A 96 2.85 -7.76 -7.07
N PHE A 97 1.76 -8.12 -6.40
CA PHE A 97 0.74 -7.18 -5.99
C PHE A 97 0.11 -7.52 -4.63
N PHE A 98 -0.47 -6.49 -4.03
CA PHE A 98 -1.32 -6.55 -2.86
C PHE A 98 -2.74 -6.18 -3.29
N LYS A 99 -3.72 -7.00 -2.93
CA LYS A 99 -5.15 -6.70 -3.10
C LYS A 99 -5.84 -6.96 -1.77
N GLN A 100 -6.24 -5.91 -1.07
CA GLN A 100 -6.74 -6.01 0.31
C GLN A 100 -7.97 -5.13 0.52
N ASN A 101 -8.93 -5.66 1.27
CA ASN A 101 -10.07 -4.92 1.77
C ASN A 101 -9.91 -4.83 3.29
N ILE A 102 -9.78 -3.61 3.80
CA ILE A 102 -9.40 -3.37 5.19
C ILE A 102 -10.54 -2.68 5.92
N GLN A 103 -11.19 -3.40 6.84
CA GLN A 103 -12.08 -2.76 7.81
C GLN A 103 -11.27 -1.85 8.73
N LEU A 104 -11.58 -0.55 8.68
CA LEU A 104 -11.12 0.47 9.61
C LEU A 104 -12.11 0.59 10.78
N PRO A 105 -11.65 1.05 11.96
CA PRO A 105 -12.48 1.18 13.15
C PRO A 105 -13.64 2.17 13.00
#